data_AF-A0A1F3YZE0-F1
#
_entry.id   AF-A0A1F3YZE0-F1
#
_cell.length_a   1.000
_cell.length_b   1.000
_cell.length_c   1.000
_cell.angle_alpha   90.00
_cell.angle_beta   90.00
_cell.angle_gamma   90.00
#
_symmetry.space_group_name_H-M   'P 1'
#
loop_
_entity.id
_entity.type
_entity.pdbx_description
1 polymer ?
#
loop_
_entity_poly.entity_id
_entity_poly.type
_entity_poly.pdbx_seq_one_letter_code
_entity_poly.pdbx_strand_id
1 'polypeptide(L)'
;MNRKEPLPTLFLSHGSPMHALDPGAAGKAWASLGQSLPHPRALLIASAHWETNLPMLTGNPKPETVHDFFGFPEPLYRIRYPAPGEPDIARRGLALLKDAGFIPAIDGCRGIDHGAWSPLLHMYPDASIPVVQVSLQKEFGPRHHLALGRALAPLAAEGVLLIGSGQMTHNLRDRRADGAAPLAYAREFQEWTDARIRDRDLEVLADYRSRTPHGARAHPTEEHFLPLFFALGAAGPDYRTERLHDRIESGALAMDAYRFAPG
;
A
#
# COMPACT_ATOMS: atom_id res chain seq x y z
N MET A 1 -10.86 31.64 1.13
CA MET A 1 -9.97 30.58 1.62
C MET A 1 -9.60 29.71 0.45
N ASN A 2 -8.32 29.67 0.05
CA ASN A 2 -7.86 28.74 -0.98
C ASN A 2 -8.08 27.31 -0.46
N ARG A 3 -9.00 26.55 -1.07
CA ARG A 3 -9.08 25.12 -0.84
C ARG A 3 -7.74 24.53 -1.25
N LYS A 4 -6.97 23.97 -0.29
CA LYS A 4 -5.83 23.12 -0.65
C LYS A 4 -6.39 21.93 -1.43
N GLU A 5 -5.80 21.65 -2.59
CA GLU A 5 -6.12 20.43 -3.32
C GLU A 5 -5.78 19.22 -2.43
N PRO A 6 -6.65 18.19 -2.43
CA PRO A 6 -6.37 16.97 -1.68
C PRO A 6 -5.10 16.30 -2.20
N LEU A 7 -4.33 15.68 -1.30
CA LEU A 7 -3.17 14.89 -1.69
C LEU A 7 -3.58 13.72 -2.58
N PRO A 8 -2.71 13.26 -3.50
CA PRO A 8 -2.95 12.03 -4.24
C PRO A 8 -2.96 10.82 -3.28
N THR A 9 -3.46 9.68 -3.75
CA THR A 9 -3.26 8.40 -3.09
C THR A 9 -2.23 7.58 -3.85
N LEU A 10 -1.56 6.65 -3.15
CA LEU A 10 -0.48 5.86 -3.71
C LEU A 10 -0.75 4.37 -3.54
N PHE A 11 -0.33 3.58 -4.52
CA PHE A 11 -0.10 2.15 -4.34
C PHE A 11 1.38 1.86 -4.56
N LEU A 12 2.00 1.14 -3.64
CA LEU A 12 3.41 0.75 -3.70
C LEU A 12 3.53 -0.75 -3.51
N SER A 13 4.13 -1.42 -4.50
CA SER A 13 4.63 -2.77 -4.34
C SER A 13 5.89 -2.74 -3.48
N HIS A 14 5.85 -3.20 -2.21
CA HIS A 14 6.96 -3.02 -1.27
C HIS A 14 8.09 -4.04 -1.43
N GLY A 15 7.86 -5.13 -2.17
CA GLY A 15 8.87 -6.13 -2.50
C GLY A 15 9.38 -6.97 -1.33
N SER A 16 10.45 -7.71 -1.58
CA SER A 16 11.13 -8.50 -0.53
C SER A 16 11.68 -7.58 0.57
N PRO A 17 11.72 -8.01 1.85
CA PRO A 17 12.40 -7.28 2.92
C PRO A 17 13.84 -6.83 2.60
N MET A 18 14.54 -7.55 1.71
CA MET A 18 15.88 -7.15 1.23
C MET A 18 15.91 -5.77 0.55
N HIS A 19 14.78 -5.26 0.03
CA HIS A 19 14.68 -3.92 -0.56
C HIS A 19 15.01 -2.80 0.43
N ALA A 20 14.92 -3.05 1.73
CA ALA A 20 15.38 -2.10 2.73
C ALA A 20 16.92 -1.90 2.72
N LEU A 21 17.67 -2.92 2.28
CA LEU A 21 19.14 -2.89 2.17
C LEU A 21 19.60 -2.59 0.74
N ASP A 22 18.97 -3.21 -0.25
CA ASP A 22 19.24 -3.01 -1.67
C ASP A 22 17.92 -2.77 -2.42
N PRO A 23 17.49 -1.50 -2.53
CA PRO A 23 16.20 -1.17 -3.12
C PRO A 23 16.14 -1.26 -4.65
N GLY A 24 17.27 -1.49 -5.32
CA GLY A 24 17.35 -1.52 -6.77
C GLY A 24 16.73 -0.28 -7.45
N ALA A 25 15.93 -0.52 -8.49
CA ALA A 25 15.25 0.53 -9.24
C ALA A 25 13.98 1.04 -8.52
N ALA A 26 13.33 0.19 -7.72
CA ALA A 26 12.09 0.53 -7.03
C ALA A 26 12.31 1.63 -5.98
N GLY A 27 13.34 1.55 -5.14
CA GLY A 27 13.58 2.63 -4.16
C GLY A 27 14.02 3.96 -4.77
N LYS A 28 14.65 3.96 -5.96
CA LYS A 28 14.86 5.21 -6.71
C LYS A 28 13.53 5.85 -7.12
N ALA A 29 12.57 5.04 -7.56
CA ALA A 29 11.23 5.52 -7.89
C ALA A 29 10.50 6.04 -6.64
N TRP A 30 10.59 5.34 -5.51
CA TRP A 30 10.01 5.80 -4.24
C TRP A 30 10.64 7.11 -3.74
N ALA A 31 11.97 7.23 -3.80
CA ALA A 31 12.67 8.46 -3.43
C ALA A 31 12.25 9.64 -4.32
N SER A 32 12.19 9.44 -5.64
CA SER A 32 11.72 10.47 -6.57
C SER A 32 10.26 10.85 -6.33
N LEU A 33 9.42 9.87 -5.99
CA LEU A 33 8.02 10.10 -5.65
C LEU A 33 7.90 10.95 -4.38
N GLY A 34 8.63 10.61 -3.32
CA GLY A 34 8.64 11.37 -2.06
C GLY A 34 9.02 12.84 -2.26
N GLN A 35 10.01 13.11 -3.12
CA GLN A 35 10.44 14.47 -3.49
C GLN A 35 9.42 15.23 -4.35
N SER A 36 8.60 14.53 -5.12
CA SER A 36 7.61 15.15 -6.02
C SER A 36 6.32 15.57 -5.31
N LEU A 37 6.08 15.09 -4.10
CA LEU A 37 4.85 15.31 -3.35
C LEU A 37 4.98 16.51 -2.40
N PRO A 38 3.89 17.27 -2.18
CA PRO A 38 3.83 18.20 -1.07
C PRO A 38 4.06 17.45 0.24
N HIS A 39 4.77 18.07 1.18
CA HIS A 39 5.04 17.44 2.48
C HIS A 39 3.72 17.15 3.23
N PRO A 40 3.36 15.88 3.46
CA PRO A 40 2.12 15.55 4.15
C PRO A 40 2.23 15.85 5.65
N ARG A 41 1.08 16.05 6.29
CA ARG A 41 0.97 16.18 7.75
C ARG A 41 1.16 14.82 8.45
N ALA A 42 0.67 13.75 7.84
CA ALA A 42 0.77 12.38 8.32
C ALA A 42 0.61 11.40 7.14
N LEU A 43 0.97 10.14 7.36
CA LEU A 43 0.76 9.03 6.44
C LEU A 43 -0.29 8.09 7.01
N LEU A 44 -1.22 7.63 6.16
CA LEU A 44 -2.14 6.53 6.49
C LEU A 44 -1.86 5.35 5.55
N ILE A 45 -1.36 4.24 6.08
CA ILE A 45 -0.87 3.12 5.28
C ILE A 45 -1.72 1.86 5.52
N ALA A 46 -2.26 1.30 4.44
CA ALA A 46 -2.83 -0.04 4.45
C ALA A 46 -1.75 -1.04 3.99
N SER A 47 -1.13 -1.73 4.93
CA SER A 47 -0.05 -2.70 4.65
C SER A 47 -0.59 -4.12 4.51
N ALA A 48 -0.07 -4.87 3.53
CA ALA A 48 -0.36 -6.29 3.37
C ALA A 48 -0.04 -7.15 4.60
N HIS A 49 0.85 -6.67 5.48
CA HIS A 49 1.33 -7.43 6.65
C HIS A 49 0.58 -7.12 7.96
N TRP A 50 -0.51 -6.36 7.88
CA TRP A 50 -1.37 -6.15 9.03
C TRP A 50 -2.81 -6.52 8.74
N GLU A 51 -3.13 -7.77 9.05
CA GLU A 51 -4.45 -8.37 8.86
C GLU A 51 -5.20 -8.51 10.19
N THR A 52 -6.50 -8.25 10.17
CA THR A 52 -7.38 -8.34 11.34
C THR A 52 -8.81 -8.66 10.89
N ASN A 53 -9.68 -9.07 11.81
CA ASN A 53 -11.07 -9.42 11.47
C ASN A 53 -12.00 -8.20 11.28
N LEU A 54 -11.59 -7.03 11.76
CA LEU A 54 -12.33 -5.76 11.66
C LEU A 54 -11.35 -4.61 11.38
N PRO A 55 -11.77 -3.50 10.75
CA PRO A 55 -10.87 -2.38 10.48
C PRO A 55 -10.25 -1.81 11.76
N MET A 56 -8.92 -1.89 11.89
CA MET A 56 -8.18 -1.34 13.02
C MET A 56 -7.26 -0.22 12.54
N LEU A 57 -7.14 0.83 13.35
CA LEU A 57 -6.18 1.92 13.15
C LEU A 57 -5.12 1.89 14.25
N THR A 58 -3.86 2.21 13.94
CA THR A 58 -2.82 2.30 14.98
C THR A 58 -2.95 3.60 15.77
N GLY A 59 -2.99 3.51 17.10
CA GLY A 59 -3.07 4.64 18.02
C GLY A 59 -1.83 4.86 18.87
N ASN A 60 -0.77 4.06 18.69
CA ASN A 60 0.48 4.21 19.44
C ASN A 60 1.20 5.50 19.02
N PRO A 61 1.44 6.49 19.92
CA PRO A 61 2.14 7.73 19.56
C PRO A 61 3.64 7.53 19.29
N LYS A 62 4.22 6.41 19.71
CA LYS A 62 5.64 6.06 19.53
C LYS A 62 5.75 4.59 19.10
N PRO A 63 5.29 4.25 17.89
CA PRO A 63 5.30 2.87 17.42
C PRO A 63 6.73 2.36 17.25
N GLU A 64 6.95 1.09 17.60
CA GLU A 64 8.22 0.43 17.32
C GLU A 64 8.30 0.01 15.85
N THR A 65 9.52 -0.15 15.34
CA THR A 65 9.76 -0.81 14.05
C THR A 65 9.61 -2.33 14.21
N VAL A 66 8.59 -2.89 13.59
CA VAL A 66 8.29 -4.33 13.62
C VAL A 66 9.06 -5.03 12.50
N HIS A 67 9.70 -6.16 12.84
CA HIS A 67 10.37 -7.05 11.91
C HIS A 67 9.58 -8.35 11.81
N ASP A 68 8.58 -8.35 10.95
CA ASP A 68 7.57 -9.39 10.72
C ASP A 68 8.01 -10.43 9.66
N PHE A 69 9.31 -10.54 9.44
CA PHE A 69 9.94 -11.51 8.53
C PHE A 69 11.03 -12.31 9.25
N PHE A 70 11.31 -13.52 8.74
CA PHE A 70 12.29 -14.46 9.30
C PHE A 70 13.25 -14.97 8.22
N GLY A 71 14.45 -15.41 8.62
CA GLY A 71 15.43 -16.03 7.72
C GLY A 71 16.25 -15.05 6.87
N PHE A 72 16.23 -13.76 7.19
CA PHE A 72 17.02 -12.73 6.50
C PHE A 72 18.35 -12.43 7.22
N PRO A 73 19.30 -11.73 6.56
CA PRO A 73 20.56 -11.33 7.18
C PRO A 73 20.39 -10.40 8.38
N GLU A 74 21.28 -10.51 9.36
CA GLU A 74 21.28 -9.69 10.58
C GLU A 74 21.17 -8.16 10.33
N PRO A 75 21.86 -7.56 9.33
CA PRO A 75 21.73 -6.12 9.07
C PRO A 75 20.29 -5.65 8.90
N LEU A 76 19.40 -6.49 8.36
CA LEU A 76 18.01 -6.16 8.16
C LEU A 76 17.26 -5.99 9.50
N TYR A 77 17.57 -6.82 10.50
CA TYR A 77 16.97 -6.74 11.85
C TYR A 77 17.46 -5.55 12.68
N ARG A 78 18.52 -4.88 12.23
CA ARG A 78 19.08 -3.68 12.87
C ARG A 78 18.47 -2.40 12.35
N ILE A 79 17.73 -2.45 11.24
CA ILE A 79 17.06 -1.28 10.67
C ILE A 79 16.00 -0.75 11.63
N ARG A 80 15.91 0.57 11.74
CA ARG A 80 14.89 1.26 12.52
C ARG A 80 14.30 2.37 11.67
N TYR A 81 12.98 2.51 11.72
CA TYR A 81 12.23 3.60 11.13
C TYR A 81 11.37 4.24 12.23
N PRO A 82 11.94 5.17 13.02
CA PRO A 82 11.33 5.66 14.25
C PRO A 82 10.33 6.80 13.99
N ALA A 83 9.42 6.62 13.03
CA ALA A 83 8.40 7.61 12.74
C ALA A 83 7.41 7.73 13.93
N PRO A 84 7.01 8.95 14.32
CA PRO A 84 6.02 9.12 15.36
C PRO A 84 4.66 8.56 14.90
N GLY A 85 3.81 8.17 15.84
CA GLY A 85 2.41 7.91 15.53
C GLY A 85 1.58 9.19 15.56
N GLU A 86 0.35 9.15 15.06
CA GLU A 86 -0.57 10.29 15.08
C GLU A 86 -1.95 9.87 15.61
N PRO A 87 -2.13 9.80 16.95
CA PRO A 87 -3.37 9.32 17.56
C PRO A 87 -4.61 10.13 17.16
N ASP A 88 -4.47 11.41 16.84
CA ASP A 88 -5.61 12.23 16.41
C ASP A 88 -6.11 11.86 15.02
N ILE A 89 -5.20 11.55 14.09
CA ILE A 89 -5.57 11.01 12.77
C ILE A 89 -6.19 9.62 12.91
N ALA A 90 -5.70 8.79 13.84
CA ALA A 90 -6.34 7.50 14.13
C ALA A 90 -7.78 7.67 14.65
N ARG A 91 -8.04 8.60 15.57
CA ARG A 91 -9.40 8.91 16.04
C ARG A 91 -10.28 9.48 14.92
N ARG A 92 -9.72 10.32 14.05
CA ARG A 92 -10.43 10.88 12.90
C ARG A 92 -10.83 9.77 11.91
N GLY A 93 -9.91 8.88 11.57
CA GLY A 93 -10.18 7.71 10.75
C GLY A 93 -11.24 6.79 11.36
N LEU A 94 -11.18 6.56 12.67
CA LEU A 94 -12.18 5.78 13.40
C LEU A 94 -13.59 6.36 13.23
N ALA A 95 -13.74 7.69 13.34
CA ALA A 95 -15.02 8.36 13.15
C ALA A 95 -15.54 8.22 11.72
N LEU A 96 -14.68 8.47 10.71
CA LEU A 96 -15.05 8.32 9.30
C LEU A 96 -15.51 6.90 8.95
N LEU A 97 -14.82 5.89 9.49
CA LEU A 97 -15.19 4.49 9.30
C LEU A 97 -16.53 4.16 9.95
N LYS A 98 -16.80 4.67 11.17
CA LYS A 98 -18.11 4.50 11.82
C LYS A 98 -19.23 5.16 11.03
N ASP A 99 -19.02 6.36 10.53
CA ASP A 99 -20.01 7.09 9.71
C ASP A 99 -20.31 6.34 8.40
N ALA A 100 -19.33 5.61 7.86
CA ALA A 100 -19.49 4.74 6.70
C ALA A 100 -20.06 3.34 7.02
N GLY A 101 -20.42 3.07 8.28
CA GLY A 101 -21.08 1.83 8.69
C GLY A 101 -20.14 0.67 9.06
N PHE A 102 -18.84 0.90 9.17
CA PHE A 102 -17.90 -0.10 9.68
C PHE A 102 -17.99 -0.21 11.21
N ILE A 103 -17.47 -1.32 11.75
CA ILE A 103 -17.21 -1.50 13.18
C ILE A 103 -15.69 -1.44 13.41
N PRO A 104 -15.08 -0.23 13.46
CA PRO A 104 -13.64 -0.10 13.57
C PRO A 104 -13.16 -0.04 15.04
N ALA A 105 -11.87 -0.30 15.25
CA ALA A 105 -11.19 -0.15 16.53
C ALA A 105 -9.83 0.55 16.40
N ILE A 106 -9.21 0.90 17.53
CA ILE A 106 -7.83 1.42 17.59
C ILE A 106 -6.96 0.43 18.36
N ASP A 107 -5.82 0.05 17.79
CA ASP A 107 -4.76 -0.67 18.49
C ASP A 107 -3.73 0.33 19.03
N GLY A 108 -3.67 0.48 20.35
CA GLY A 108 -2.77 1.42 21.02
C GLY A 108 -1.32 0.95 21.15
N CYS A 109 -1.01 -0.29 20.77
CA CYS A 109 0.30 -0.92 20.99
C CYS A 109 1.02 -1.29 19.69
N ARG A 110 0.29 -1.48 18.59
CA ARG A 110 0.85 -1.89 17.29
C ARG A 110 1.98 -0.97 16.81
N GLY A 111 3.11 -1.58 16.45
CA GLY A 111 4.22 -0.94 15.75
C GLY A 111 4.04 -0.91 14.22
N ILE A 112 4.99 -0.32 13.50
CA ILE A 112 5.01 -0.20 12.04
C ILE A 112 5.65 -1.45 11.45
N ASP A 113 4.95 -2.18 10.56
CA ASP A 113 5.50 -3.39 9.90
C ASP A 113 6.30 -3.09 8.64
N HIS A 114 7.03 -4.09 8.12
CA HIS A 114 7.96 -3.86 7.03
C HIS A 114 7.30 -3.44 5.73
N GLY A 115 6.07 -3.90 5.46
CA GLY A 115 5.31 -3.43 4.32
C GLY A 115 5.08 -1.92 4.41
N ALA A 116 4.89 -1.38 5.61
CA ALA A 116 4.79 0.06 5.81
C ALA A 116 6.15 0.76 5.84
N TRP A 117 7.11 0.36 6.67
CA TRP A 117 8.35 1.15 6.83
C TRP A 117 9.37 0.98 5.70
N SER A 118 9.39 -0.13 4.97
CA SER A 118 10.41 -0.37 3.93
C SER A 118 10.32 0.64 2.77
N PRO A 119 9.15 0.90 2.15
CA PRO A 119 9.06 1.96 1.14
C PRO A 119 9.39 3.34 1.70
N LEU A 120 9.01 3.60 2.96
CA LEU A 120 9.22 4.91 3.59
C LEU A 120 10.68 5.23 3.89
N LEU A 121 11.55 4.23 4.07
CA LEU A 121 13.00 4.45 4.15
C LEU A 121 13.54 5.20 2.93
N HIS A 122 12.90 5.02 1.77
CA HIS A 122 13.31 5.65 0.52
C HIS A 122 12.51 6.93 0.24
N MET A 123 11.20 6.93 0.53
CA MET A 123 10.36 8.12 0.32
C MET A 123 10.65 9.25 1.30
N TYR A 124 10.80 8.92 2.59
CA TYR A 124 10.93 9.86 3.71
C TYR A 124 11.98 9.33 4.71
N PRO A 125 13.27 9.34 4.33
CA PRO A 125 14.35 8.71 5.10
C PRO A 125 14.53 9.26 6.52
N ASP A 126 14.17 10.52 6.75
CA ASP A 126 14.32 11.18 8.06
C ASP A 126 13.31 10.69 9.11
N ALA A 127 12.30 9.89 8.71
CA ALA A 127 11.25 9.37 9.58
C ALA A 127 10.54 10.47 10.42
N SER A 128 10.45 11.70 9.88
CA SER A 128 9.89 12.86 10.58
C SER A 128 8.38 12.98 10.42
N ILE A 129 7.80 12.30 9.44
CA ILE A 129 6.36 12.34 9.15
C ILE A 129 5.63 11.28 9.99
N PRO A 130 4.59 11.64 10.74
CA PRO A 130 3.82 10.67 11.51
C PRO A 130 3.19 9.57 10.66
N VAL A 131 3.21 8.33 11.15
CA VAL A 131 2.66 7.15 10.49
C VAL A 131 1.49 6.59 11.29
N VAL A 132 0.37 6.39 10.61
CA VAL A 132 -0.78 5.61 11.07
C VAL A 132 -0.97 4.47 10.09
N GLN A 133 -1.26 3.27 10.57
CA GLN A 133 -1.68 2.17 9.71
C GLN A 133 -3.19 1.94 9.82
N VAL A 134 -3.78 1.36 8.77
CA VAL A 134 -5.09 0.73 8.80
C VAL A 134 -4.94 -0.74 8.40
N SER A 135 -5.59 -1.65 9.14
CA SER A 135 -5.49 -3.08 8.88
C SER A 135 -6.35 -3.53 7.71
N LEU A 136 -5.95 -4.63 7.08
CA LEU A 136 -6.72 -5.29 6.02
C LEU A 136 -7.62 -6.39 6.61
N GLN A 137 -8.75 -6.63 5.96
CA GLN A 137 -9.68 -7.71 6.31
C GLN A 137 -9.75 -8.70 5.15
N LYS A 138 -8.75 -9.59 5.08
CA LYS A 138 -8.52 -10.50 3.95
C LYS A 138 -9.76 -11.25 3.47
N GLU A 139 -10.57 -11.75 4.39
CA GLU A 139 -11.78 -12.54 4.09
C GLU A 139 -12.90 -11.75 3.39
N PHE A 140 -12.82 -10.41 3.36
CA PHE A 140 -13.85 -9.55 2.75
C PHE A 140 -13.50 -9.07 1.33
N GLY A 141 -12.28 -9.36 0.84
CA GLY A 141 -11.90 -9.20 -0.55
C GLY A 141 -11.87 -7.75 -1.09
N PRO A 142 -11.70 -7.58 -2.42
CA PRO A 142 -11.44 -6.27 -3.04
C PRO A 142 -12.48 -5.16 -2.80
N ARG A 143 -13.78 -5.47 -2.89
CA ARG A 143 -14.86 -4.47 -2.76
C ARG A 143 -14.93 -3.87 -1.37
N HIS A 144 -14.64 -4.66 -0.33
CA HIS A 144 -14.52 -4.16 1.04
C HIS A 144 -13.41 -3.12 1.15
N HIS A 145 -12.26 -3.36 0.54
CA HIS A 145 -11.11 -2.46 0.61
C HIS A 145 -11.30 -1.20 -0.26
N LEU A 146 -12.04 -1.28 -1.36
CA LEU A 146 -12.54 -0.09 -2.07
C LEU A 146 -13.43 0.77 -1.15
N ALA A 147 -14.37 0.16 -0.43
CA ALA A 147 -15.23 0.87 0.51
C ALA A 147 -14.44 1.46 1.69
N LEU A 148 -13.47 0.72 2.22
CA LEU A 148 -12.56 1.17 3.28
C LEU A 148 -11.77 2.41 2.85
N GLY A 149 -11.18 2.38 1.65
CA GLY A 149 -10.46 3.50 1.07
C GLY A 149 -11.37 4.72 0.87
N ARG A 150 -12.57 4.51 0.30
CA ARG A 150 -13.57 5.59 0.09
C ARG A 150 -13.97 6.27 1.39
N ALA A 151 -14.17 5.50 2.46
CA ALA A 151 -14.52 6.04 3.77
C ALA A 151 -13.41 6.93 4.35
N LEU A 152 -12.14 6.60 4.10
CA LEU A 152 -10.98 7.32 4.61
C LEU A 152 -10.47 8.44 3.66
N ALA A 153 -10.99 8.51 2.44
CA ALA A 153 -10.64 9.52 1.44
C ALA A 153 -10.66 11.00 1.95
N PRO A 154 -11.58 11.42 2.84
CA PRO A 154 -11.58 12.80 3.35
C PRO A 154 -10.26 13.23 4.02
N LEU A 155 -9.47 12.29 4.54
CA LEU A 155 -8.17 12.58 5.16
C LEU A 155 -7.16 13.19 4.17
N ALA A 156 -7.30 12.94 2.86
CA ALA A 156 -6.43 13.53 1.84
C ALA A 156 -6.54 15.06 1.80
N ALA A 157 -7.75 15.60 1.99
CA ALA A 157 -8.00 17.03 2.09
C ALA A 157 -7.51 17.63 3.42
N GLU A 158 -7.35 16.79 4.45
CA GLU A 158 -6.77 17.14 5.75
C GLU A 158 -5.22 17.06 5.75
N GLY A 159 -4.62 16.81 4.58
CA GLY A 159 -3.16 16.74 4.39
C GLY A 159 -2.53 15.40 4.75
N VAL A 160 -3.32 14.33 4.84
CA VAL A 160 -2.82 12.97 5.07
C VAL A 160 -2.58 12.26 3.74
N LEU A 161 -1.39 11.69 3.55
CA LEU A 161 -1.09 10.88 2.36
C LEU A 161 -1.58 9.44 2.60
N LEU A 162 -2.52 8.96 1.79
CA LEU A 162 -3.04 7.59 1.87
C LEU A 162 -2.25 6.67 0.95
N ILE A 163 -1.74 5.56 1.49
CA ILE A 163 -0.86 4.63 0.78
C ILE A 163 -1.38 3.19 0.97
N GLY A 164 -1.61 2.49 -0.13
CA GLY A 164 -1.70 1.03 -0.13
C GLY A 164 -0.31 0.44 -0.35
N SER A 165 0.21 -0.31 0.62
CA SER A 165 1.49 -1.00 0.49
C SER A 165 1.30 -2.52 0.39
N GLY A 166 1.54 -3.07 -0.80
CA GLY A 166 1.30 -4.47 -1.12
C GLY A 166 2.24 -4.97 -2.20
N GLN A 167 1.70 -5.64 -3.21
CA GLN A 167 2.45 -6.12 -4.38
C GLN A 167 1.53 -6.31 -5.59
N MET A 168 1.96 -5.91 -6.78
CA MET A 168 1.16 -6.08 -8.01
C MET A 168 0.98 -7.55 -8.40
N THR A 169 2.02 -8.38 -8.28
CA THR A 169 1.91 -9.85 -8.35
C THR A 169 2.71 -10.50 -7.22
N HIS A 170 2.12 -11.45 -6.52
CA HIS A 170 2.71 -12.04 -5.32
C HIS A 170 2.53 -13.56 -5.27
N ASN A 171 3.24 -14.27 -6.16
CA ASN A 171 3.34 -15.73 -6.11
C ASN A 171 4.77 -16.18 -5.83
N LEU A 172 5.07 -16.34 -4.54
CA LEU A 172 6.40 -16.78 -4.09
C LEU A 172 6.75 -18.21 -4.51
N ARG A 173 5.76 -19.05 -4.88
CA ARG A 173 6.02 -20.42 -5.39
C ARG A 173 6.68 -20.39 -6.77
N ASP A 174 6.45 -19.31 -7.53
CA ASP A 174 7.00 -19.10 -8.87
C ASP A 174 8.23 -18.18 -8.85
N ARG A 175 8.74 -17.80 -7.66
CA ARG A 175 9.95 -16.97 -7.52
C ARG A 175 11.16 -17.67 -8.14
N ARG A 176 11.88 -16.94 -8.98
CA ARG A 176 13.12 -17.36 -9.63
C ARG A 176 14.33 -16.65 -9.03
N ALA A 177 15.53 -17.01 -9.52
CA ALA A 177 16.74 -16.25 -9.21
C ALA A 177 16.60 -14.79 -9.66
N ASP A 178 17.30 -13.89 -8.98
CA ASP A 178 17.28 -12.47 -9.32
C ASP A 178 17.86 -12.23 -10.72
N GLY A 179 17.28 -11.29 -11.47
CA GLY A 179 17.59 -11.06 -12.88
C GLY A 179 16.94 -12.05 -13.86
N ALA A 180 16.21 -13.07 -13.38
CA ALA A 180 15.44 -13.95 -14.26
C ALA A 180 14.39 -13.18 -15.05
N ALA A 181 14.21 -13.56 -16.32
CA ALA A 181 13.19 -12.98 -17.18
C ALA A 181 11.78 -13.13 -16.57
N PRO A 182 10.92 -12.11 -16.72
CA PRO A 182 9.54 -12.16 -16.25
C PRO A 182 8.77 -13.34 -16.85
N LEU A 183 7.99 -14.02 -16.02
CA LEU A 183 7.03 -15.03 -16.43
C LEU A 183 5.90 -14.38 -17.21
N ALA A 184 5.47 -15.02 -18.30
CA ALA A 184 4.43 -14.49 -19.18
C ALA A 184 3.16 -14.11 -18.40
N TYR A 185 2.66 -15.02 -17.55
CA TYR A 185 1.45 -14.78 -16.76
C TYR A 185 1.55 -13.55 -15.83
N ALA A 186 2.76 -13.28 -15.28
CA ALA A 186 2.96 -12.16 -14.37
C ALA A 186 2.87 -10.84 -15.14
N ARG A 187 3.48 -10.78 -16.32
CA ARG A 187 3.36 -9.64 -17.25
C ARG A 187 1.94 -9.47 -17.76
N GLU A 188 1.30 -10.55 -18.18
CA GLU A 188 -0.07 -10.52 -18.70
C GLU A 188 -1.07 -10.04 -17.63
N PHE A 189 -0.91 -10.50 -16.37
CA PHE A 189 -1.73 -10.03 -15.26
C PHE A 189 -1.46 -8.55 -14.91
N GLN A 190 -0.19 -8.15 -14.88
CA GLN A 190 0.23 -6.78 -14.60
C GLN A 190 -0.38 -5.81 -15.62
N GLU A 191 -0.24 -6.10 -16.92
CA GLU A 191 -0.79 -5.26 -17.99
C GLU A 191 -2.32 -5.28 -18.03
N TRP A 192 -2.94 -6.43 -17.73
CA TRP A 192 -4.39 -6.51 -17.59
C TRP A 192 -4.89 -5.60 -16.45
N THR A 193 -4.18 -5.58 -15.32
CA THR A 193 -4.50 -4.75 -14.16
C THR A 193 -4.32 -3.26 -14.48
N ASP A 194 -3.19 -2.87 -15.06
CA ASP A 194 -2.92 -1.49 -15.50
C ASP A 194 -4.02 -0.97 -16.43
N ALA A 195 -4.47 -1.78 -17.39
CA ALA A 195 -5.57 -1.41 -18.28
C ALA A 195 -6.86 -1.13 -17.51
N ARG A 196 -7.25 -1.97 -16.55
CA ARG A 196 -8.46 -1.74 -15.74
C ARG A 196 -8.34 -0.49 -14.85
N ILE A 197 -7.15 -0.22 -14.33
CA ILE A 197 -6.87 1.01 -13.58
C ILE A 197 -7.02 2.23 -14.48
N ARG A 198 -6.45 2.23 -15.69
CA ARG A 198 -6.57 3.36 -16.63
C ARG A 198 -7.99 3.58 -17.12
N ASP A 199 -8.71 2.50 -17.38
CA ASP A 199 -10.11 2.53 -17.83
C ASP A 199 -11.10 2.82 -16.67
N ARG A 200 -10.61 2.88 -15.42
CA ARG A 200 -11.40 3.02 -14.19
C ARG A 200 -12.46 1.91 -14.02
N ASP A 201 -12.20 0.73 -14.58
CA ASP A 201 -13.08 -0.44 -14.51
C ASP A 201 -12.84 -1.25 -13.23
N LEU A 202 -13.18 -0.61 -12.09
CA LEU A 202 -12.89 -1.14 -10.76
C LEU A 202 -13.74 -2.36 -10.41
N GLU A 203 -14.93 -2.51 -11.01
CA GLU A 203 -15.78 -3.69 -10.77
C GLU A 203 -15.18 -4.95 -11.42
N VAL A 204 -14.69 -4.86 -12.65
CA VAL A 204 -14.00 -5.99 -13.29
C VAL A 204 -12.67 -6.27 -12.58
N LEU A 205 -11.94 -5.23 -12.17
CA LEU A 205 -10.72 -5.38 -11.40
C LEU A 205 -10.97 -6.06 -10.03
N ALA A 206 -12.06 -5.74 -9.35
CA ALA A 206 -12.43 -6.38 -8.09
C ALA A 206 -12.74 -7.88 -8.23
N ASP A 207 -13.13 -8.33 -9.43
CA ASP A 207 -13.35 -9.74 -9.75
C ASP A 207 -12.15 -10.41 -10.44
N TYR A 208 -10.93 -9.85 -10.32
CA TYR A 208 -9.73 -10.30 -11.05
C TYR A 208 -9.50 -11.82 -11.02
N ARG A 209 -9.82 -12.50 -9.91
CA ARG A 209 -9.64 -13.96 -9.78
C ARG A 209 -10.47 -14.76 -10.79
N SER A 210 -11.61 -14.23 -11.21
CA SER A 210 -12.51 -14.86 -12.19
C SER A 210 -12.47 -14.20 -13.57
N ARG A 211 -12.03 -12.94 -13.65
CA ARG A 211 -12.04 -12.13 -14.89
C ARG A 211 -10.75 -12.22 -15.71
N THR A 212 -9.69 -12.81 -15.16
CA THR A 212 -8.45 -13.12 -15.90
C THR A 212 -7.97 -14.53 -15.57
N PRO A 213 -7.43 -15.28 -16.55
CA PRO A 213 -6.88 -16.62 -16.30
C PRO A 213 -5.68 -16.61 -15.35
N HIS A 214 -5.09 -15.45 -15.07
CA HIS A 214 -3.87 -15.33 -14.26
C HIS A 214 -4.14 -14.87 -12.83
N GLY A 215 -5.34 -14.38 -12.49
CA GLY A 215 -5.60 -13.72 -11.20
C GLY A 215 -5.30 -14.62 -9.99
N ALA A 216 -5.85 -15.84 -9.98
CA ALA A 216 -5.59 -16.79 -8.90
C ALA A 216 -4.12 -17.26 -8.83
N ARG A 217 -3.40 -17.25 -9.95
CA ARG A 217 -1.97 -17.61 -9.99
C ARG A 217 -1.08 -16.45 -9.57
N ALA A 218 -1.41 -15.22 -9.95
CA ALA A 218 -0.71 -14.00 -9.56
C ALA A 218 -0.80 -13.76 -8.06
N HIS A 219 -1.94 -14.11 -7.47
CA HIS A 219 -2.22 -13.99 -6.04
C HIS A 219 -2.83 -15.29 -5.51
N PRO A 220 -2.02 -16.28 -5.10
CA PRO A 220 -2.53 -17.51 -4.48
C PRO A 220 -3.38 -17.21 -3.23
N THR A 221 -3.01 -16.14 -2.53
CA THR A 221 -3.76 -15.49 -1.46
C THR A 221 -3.87 -13.99 -1.77
N GLU A 222 -4.90 -13.32 -1.26
CA GLU A 222 -5.25 -11.96 -1.74
C GLU A 222 -4.52 -10.83 -1.02
N GLU A 223 -3.96 -11.06 0.17
CA GLU A 223 -3.56 -9.98 1.09
C GLU A 223 -2.61 -8.94 0.49
N HIS A 224 -1.68 -9.36 -0.38
CA HIS A 224 -0.75 -8.45 -1.02
C HIS A 224 -1.38 -7.61 -2.14
N PHE A 225 -2.54 -8.00 -2.67
CA PHE A 225 -3.25 -7.23 -3.71
C PHE A 225 -4.30 -6.27 -3.12
N LEU A 226 -4.85 -6.57 -1.95
CA LEU A 226 -5.88 -5.75 -1.29
C LEU A 226 -5.51 -4.27 -1.06
N PRO A 227 -4.25 -3.90 -0.76
CA PRO A 227 -3.83 -2.50 -0.66
C PRO A 227 -4.07 -1.66 -1.91
N LEU A 228 -4.05 -2.25 -3.11
CA LEU A 228 -4.36 -1.54 -4.36
C LEU A 228 -5.80 -1.01 -4.32
N PHE A 229 -6.74 -1.83 -3.87
CA PHE A 229 -8.14 -1.48 -3.77
C PHE A 229 -8.39 -0.42 -2.70
N PHE A 230 -7.65 -0.44 -1.59
CA PHE A 230 -7.65 0.66 -0.63
C PHE A 230 -7.23 1.99 -1.27
N ALA A 231 -6.10 2.01 -1.99
CA ALA A 231 -5.59 3.22 -2.64
C ALA A 231 -6.55 3.76 -3.70
N LEU A 232 -7.12 2.89 -4.55
CA LEU A 232 -8.11 3.23 -5.57
C LEU A 232 -9.42 3.73 -4.95
N GLY A 233 -9.87 3.09 -3.87
CA GLY A 233 -11.06 3.52 -3.12
C GLY A 233 -10.89 4.94 -2.57
N ALA A 234 -9.72 5.21 -1.99
CA ALA A 234 -9.39 6.52 -1.45
C ALA A 234 -9.20 7.59 -2.55
N ALA A 235 -8.80 7.21 -3.76
CA ALA A 235 -8.65 8.13 -4.89
C ALA A 235 -9.99 8.67 -5.42
N GLY A 236 -11.10 7.96 -5.17
CA GLY A 236 -12.42 8.29 -5.69
C GLY A 236 -12.64 7.88 -7.15
N PRO A 237 -13.82 8.10 -7.73
CA PRO A 237 -14.16 7.61 -9.07
C PRO A 237 -13.44 8.36 -10.21
N ASP A 238 -12.98 9.59 -9.97
CA ASP A 238 -12.48 10.48 -11.01
C ASP A 238 -10.95 10.61 -11.06
N TYR A 239 -10.19 9.67 -10.49
CA TYR A 239 -8.74 9.81 -10.42
C TYR A 239 -8.03 9.88 -11.78
N ARG A 240 -6.93 10.63 -11.84
CA ARG A 240 -5.91 10.50 -12.88
C ARG A 240 -4.82 9.55 -12.38
N THR A 241 -4.41 8.60 -13.20
CA THR A 241 -3.42 7.59 -12.83
C THR A 241 -2.08 7.84 -13.53
N GLU A 242 -1.00 7.60 -12.80
CA GLU A 242 0.37 7.58 -13.29
C GLU A 242 1.05 6.31 -12.75
N ARG A 243 1.59 5.47 -13.64
CA ARG A 243 2.39 4.29 -13.29
C ARG A 243 3.86 4.72 -13.24
N LEU A 244 4.41 4.76 -12.03
CA LEU A 244 5.74 5.32 -11.72
C LEU A 244 6.85 4.26 -11.80
N HIS A 245 6.49 3.00 -11.60
CA HIS A 245 7.39 1.85 -11.68
C HIS A 245 6.61 0.63 -12.13
N ASP A 246 7.28 -0.30 -12.81
CA ASP A 246 6.62 -1.46 -13.44
C ASP A 246 7.52 -2.69 -13.63
N ARG A 247 8.71 -2.73 -13.04
CA ARG A 247 9.61 -3.87 -13.27
C ARG A 247 9.05 -5.12 -12.61
N ILE A 248 9.28 -6.26 -13.26
CA ILE A 248 9.01 -7.58 -12.69
C ILE A 248 10.35 -8.18 -12.25
N GLU A 249 10.43 -8.48 -10.96
CA GLU A 249 11.60 -9.06 -10.32
C GLU A 249 11.42 -10.55 -10.05
N SER A 250 12.55 -11.25 -9.97
CA SER A 250 12.62 -12.68 -9.65
C SER A 250 11.60 -13.52 -10.44
N GLY A 251 11.35 -13.16 -11.70
CA GLY A 251 10.39 -13.78 -12.61
C GLY A 251 8.90 -13.50 -12.35
N ALA A 252 8.45 -13.32 -11.11
CA ALA A 252 7.03 -13.36 -10.76
C ALA A 252 6.53 -12.18 -9.93
N LEU A 253 7.41 -11.26 -9.50
CA LEU A 253 7.10 -10.20 -8.55
C LEU A 253 7.08 -8.85 -9.26
N ALA A 254 5.92 -8.43 -9.74
CA ALA A 254 5.70 -7.12 -10.31
C ALA A 254 5.75 -6.06 -9.20
N MET A 255 6.63 -5.08 -9.38
CA MET A 255 6.99 -4.06 -8.40
C MET A 255 6.27 -2.74 -8.64
N ASP A 256 5.08 -2.76 -9.23
CA ASP A 256 4.43 -1.54 -9.67
C ASP A 256 4.20 -0.52 -8.56
N ALA A 257 4.37 0.75 -8.92
CA ALA A 257 4.00 1.88 -8.09
C ALA A 257 3.05 2.78 -8.89
N TYR A 258 1.93 3.17 -8.28
CA TYR A 258 0.96 4.07 -8.89
C TYR A 258 0.74 5.30 -8.02
N ARG A 259 0.53 6.43 -8.70
CA ARG A 259 -0.03 7.64 -8.13
C ARG A 259 -1.43 7.85 -8.71
N PHE A 260 -2.40 8.08 -7.83
CA PHE A 260 -3.77 8.44 -8.18
C PHE A 260 -4.02 9.88 -7.73
N ALA A 261 -3.95 10.81 -8.67
CA ALA A 261 -4.23 12.22 -8.41
C ALA A 261 -5.74 12.50 -8.51
N PRO A 262 -6.27 13.45 -7.73
CA PRO A 262 -7.65 13.91 -7.88
C PRO A 262 -7.95 14.34 -9.32
N GLY A 263 -9.16 14.02 -9.78
CA GLY A 263 -9.69 14.25 -11.12
C GLY A 263 -9.78 15.70 -11.54
#